data_AF-A0A836HDE7-F1
#
_entry.id   AF-A0A836HDE7-F1
#
_cell.length_a   1.000
_cell.length_b   1.000
_cell.length_c   1.000
_cell.angle_alpha   90.00
_cell.angle_beta   90.00
_cell.angle_gamma   90.00
#
_symmetry.space_group_name_H-M   'P 1'
#
loop_
_entity.id
_entity.type
_entity.pdbx_description
1 polymer ?
#
loop_
_entity_poly.entity_id
_entity_poly.type
_entity_poly.pdbx_seq_one_letter_code
_entity_poly.pdbx_strand_id
1 'polypeptide(L)'
;MSQVDSCKRPAAPTSVHTRKLCSCNALLALGRTDAVAAGAPAPDTKVFGVILLNSPGNTHDDFASYIHFFERHRGRLAPESTEKGEGEGMAPVYGCVSEGSPYFICADGAYAALKRYCAEQYSEIVASCSGSNTEEWSTFIAGRLCDALIGDMDSLSASQLMCAAGAGYAERVPAAAADGELLHRHGGDTCGDGGNGYPLFHDSVSSIPVRLLERIRRRRDARGRPEASAVSATPVDPLVVLPVSCQMTTDFEKCVALLQRLWALEVGAPDALGRFDSLQGFNKEVPLAEQSAEASLLAAECMARLPEATVTADTQAGDDHQEADRCRRLVESVTAPAPSPTEPPMYHLVTRVLPNVAVFGALGGRMDHEIGVISCLLRHARVFHLMAINKYNVLFSCWPDGVTQFVLPPSWSPPGLAAAGAYMCGIVPFGFLREMETAGLLWNVVKGRPDVYDGYTQTSGYRLAFDGLVSACNTVTSPVVTIDLRPLHCLQGSAAPTRCTCDPDAPSVNPPTLFTLGLPRACPQLHA
;
A
#
# COMPACT_ATOMS: atom_id res chain seq x y z
N MET A 1 24.22 36.45 -53.57
CA MET A 1 24.24 36.21 -52.12
C MET A 1 22.84 35.79 -51.70
N SER A 2 22.61 34.48 -51.57
CA SER A 2 21.34 33.93 -51.08
C SER A 2 21.67 33.10 -49.84
N GLN A 3 21.47 33.71 -48.67
CA GLN A 3 21.55 33.01 -47.39
C GLN A 3 20.34 32.07 -47.29
N VAL A 4 20.63 30.78 -47.33
CA VAL A 4 19.70 29.72 -46.94
C VAL A 4 19.72 29.69 -45.42
N ASP A 5 18.74 30.34 -44.80
CA ASP A 5 18.48 30.19 -43.37
C ASP A 5 18.00 28.77 -43.11
N SER A 6 18.90 27.95 -42.59
CA SER A 6 18.61 26.64 -42.00
C SER A 6 17.73 26.85 -40.78
N CYS A 7 16.42 26.82 -41.00
CA CYS A 7 15.41 26.78 -39.95
C CYS A 7 15.56 25.44 -39.22
N LYS A 8 16.40 25.40 -38.17
CA LYS A 8 16.44 24.29 -37.21
C LYS A 8 15.04 24.11 -36.64
N ARG A 9 14.35 23.04 -37.06
CA ARG A 9 13.12 22.60 -36.41
C ARG A 9 13.43 22.43 -34.92
N PRO A 10 12.62 23.02 -34.00
CA PRO A 10 12.75 22.69 -32.58
C PRO A 10 12.58 21.18 -32.44
N ALA A 11 13.51 20.54 -31.72
CA ALA A 11 13.41 19.14 -31.38
C ALA A 11 12.04 18.89 -30.74
N ALA A 12 11.33 17.85 -31.18
CA ALA A 12 10.06 17.48 -30.59
C ALA A 12 10.26 17.28 -29.07
N PRO A 13 9.33 17.75 -28.22
CA PRO A 13 9.45 17.55 -26.78
C PRO A 13 9.55 16.05 -26.50
N THR A 14 10.60 15.65 -25.79
CA THR A 14 10.78 14.27 -25.35
C THR A 14 9.62 13.90 -24.45
N SER A 15 8.89 12.85 -24.81
CA SER A 15 7.83 12.28 -24.00
C SER A 15 8.41 11.71 -22.71
N VAL A 16 7.92 12.19 -21.57
CA VAL A 16 8.30 11.69 -20.25
C VAL A 16 7.28 10.63 -19.83
N HIS A 17 7.74 9.42 -19.59
CA HIS A 17 6.94 8.32 -19.05
C HIS A 17 7.39 7.99 -17.62
N THR A 18 6.51 7.39 -16.84
CA THR A 18 6.80 6.99 -15.47
C THR A 18 6.93 5.48 -15.34
N ARG A 19 7.94 5.04 -14.57
CA ARG A 19 8.14 3.68 -14.12
C ARG A 19 7.93 3.63 -12.60
N LYS A 20 6.88 2.94 -12.15
CA LYS A 20 6.64 2.61 -10.75
C LYS A 20 7.40 1.33 -10.40
N LEU A 21 8.35 1.42 -9.48
CA LEU A 21 8.93 0.24 -8.83
C LEU A 21 8.09 -0.12 -7.61
N CYS A 22 7.66 -1.37 -7.55
CA CYS A 22 6.84 -1.95 -6.50
C CYS A 22 7.61 -3.06 -5.81
N SER A 23 7.42 -3.17 -4.49
CA SER A 23 7.91 -4.28 -3.70
C SER A 23 6.88 -4.59 -2.63
N CYS A 24 6.56 -5.87 -2.49
CA CYS A 24 5.75 -6.36 -1.38
C CYS A 24 6.63 -7.02 -0.31
N ASN A 25 7.96 -6.89 -0.39
CA ASN A 25 8.92 -7.68 0.42
C ASN A 25 8.68 -7.49 1.93
N ALA A 26 8.41 -6.27 2.36
CA ALA A 26 8.11 -5.93 3.76
C ALA A 26 6.92 -6.72 4.32
N LEU A 27 5.95 -7.01 3.46
CA LEU A 27 4.70 -7.67 3.83
C LEU A 27 4.76 -9.18 3.64
N LEU A 28 5.47 -9.63 2.61
CA LEU A 28 5.58 -11.05 2.28
C LEU A 28 6.58 -11.80 3.17
N ALA A 29 7.52 -11.10 3.81
CA ALA A 29 8.47 -11.68 4.77
C ALA A 29 7.81 -12.17 6.08
N LEU A 30 6.56 -11.79 6.36
CA LEU A 30 5.80 -12.17 7.57
C LEU A 30 5.47 -13.67 7.62
N GLY A 31 5.46 -14.34 6.47
CA GLY A 31 5.05 -15.74 6.35
C GLY A 31 6.15 -16.78 6.57
N ARG A 32 7.38 -16.43 6.99
CA ARG A 32 8.45 -17.41 7.21
C ARG A 32 9.28 -17.09 8.44
N THR A 33 8.85 -17.63 9.58
CA THR A 33 9.70 -17.84 10.77
C THR A 33 10.59 -19.08 10.64
N ASP A 34 10.49 -19.84 9.55
CA ASP A 34 11.31 -21.04 9.35
C ASP A 34 12.72 -20.65 8.89
N ALA A 35 13.69 -21.00 9.72
CA ALA A 35 15.12 -20.65 9.70
C ALA A 35 15.95 -21.10 8.47
N VAL A 36 15.35 -21.29 7.29
CA VAL A 36 16.01 -22.02 6.18
C VAL A 36 16.47 -21.13 5.01
N ALA A 37 16.23 -19.82 5.00
CA ALA A 37 16.73 -18.95 3.93
C ALA A 37 17.68 -17.88 4.46
N ALA A 38 18.90 -18.28 4.84
CA ALA A 38 20.07 -17.40 4.97
C ALA A 38 20.58 -16.92 3.60
N GLY A 39 19.67 -16.58 2.69
CA GLY A 39 19.96 -15.83 1.47
C GLY A 39 19.95 -14.33 1.77
N ALA A 40 20.65 -13.55 0.94
CA ALA A 40 20.83 -12.10 1.13
C ALA A 40 19.52 -11.41 1.57
N PRO A 41 19.58 -10.53 2.59
CA PRO A 41 18.40 -9.82 3.07
C PRO A 41 17.79 -9.03 1.90
N ALA A 42 16.55 -9.36 1.54
CA ALA A 42 15.79 -8.52 0.63
C ALA A 42 15.71 -7.13 1.26
N PRO A 43 15.94 -6.03 0.52
CA PRO A 43 15.74 -4.70 1.04
C PRO A 43 14.28 -4.59 1.48
N ASP A 44 14.10 -4.40 2.79
CA ASP A 44 12.81 -4.14 3.40
C ASP A 44 12.41 -2.73 2.96
N THR A 45 11.58 -2.63 1.92
CA THR A 45 11.08 -1.33 1.48
C THR A 45 10.20 -0.79 2.60
N LYS A 46 10.56 0.38 3.14
CA LYS A 46 9.89 0.88 4.35
C LYS A 46 8.39 1.02 4.09
N VAL A 47 7.62 0.54 5.05
CA VAL A 47 6.18 0.71 5.08
C VAL A 47 5.89 2.05 5.74
N PHE A 48 5.18 2.91 5.01
CA PHE A 48 4.79 4.23 5.48
C PHE A 48 3.57 4.14 6.41
N GLY A 49 2.61 3.28 6.07
CA GLY A 49 1.38 3.12 6.84
C GLY A 49 0.79 1.71 6.78
N VAL A 50 -0.02 1.41 7.77
CA VAL A 50 -0.77 0.16 7.94
C VAL A 50 -2.19 0.54 8.29
N ILE A 51 -3.14 0.09 7.47
CA ILE A 51 -4.56 0.33 7.65
C ILE A 51 -5.23 -1.00 7.99
N LEU A 52 -6.06 -1.00 9.03
CA LEU A 52 -7.00 -2.09 9.31
C LEU A 52 -8.43 -1.61 9.02
N LEU A 53 -9.05 -2.19 8.00
CA LEU A 53 -10.43 -1.92 7.62
C LEU A 53 -11.40 -2.82 8.37
N ASN A 54 -12.63 -2.33 8.53
CA ASN A 54 -13.71 -3.09 9.11
C ASN A 54 -14.45 -3.84 8.01
N SER A 55 -14.08 -5.09 7.79
CA SER A 55 -14.85 -5.99 6.94
C SER A 55 -15.49 -7.09 7.79
N PRO A 56 -16.77 -7.46 7.51
CA PRO A 56 -17.34 -8.67 8.08
C PRO A 56 -16.60 -9.94 7.63
N GLY A 57 -15.76 -9.85 6.60
CA GLY A 57 -14.88 -10.92 6.15
C GLY A 57 -13.57 -11.04 6.92
N ASN A 58 -13.30 -10.15 7.90
CA ASN A 58 -12.07 -10.22 8.70
C ASN A 58 -12.00 -11.56 9.45
N THR A 59 -10.96 -12.32 9.18
CA THR A 59 -10.68 -13.59 9.84
C THR A 59 -9.70 -13.41 10.99
N HIS A 60 -9.56 -14.45 11.82
CA HIS A 60 -8.50 -14.53 12.84
C HIS A 60 -7.11 -14.32 12.22
N ASP A 61 -6.87 -14.87 11.03
CA ASP A 61 -5.61 -14.74 10.30
C ASP A 61 -5.31 -13.29 9.88
N ASP A 62 -6.34 -12.49 9.56
CA ASP A 62 -6.16 -11.07 9.20
C ASP A 62 -5.72 -10.24 10.41
N PHE A 63 -6.35 -10.46 11.57
CA PHE A 63 -5.94 -9.82 12.83
C PHE A 63 -4.58 -10.31 13.30
N ALA A 64 -4.29 -11.61 13.20
CA ALA A 64 -2.98 -12.18 13.52
C ALA A 64 -1.88 -11.56 12.64
N SER A 65 -2.14 -11.39 11.34
CA SER A 65 -1.21 -10.76 10.40
C SER A 65 -0.98 -9.29 10.73
N TYR A 66 -2.04 -8.55 11.06
CA TYR A 66 -1.93 -7.17 11.52
C TYR A 66 -1.10 -7.05 12.80
N ILE A 67 -1.35 -7.89 13.80
CA ILE A 67 -0.61 -7.89 15.07
C ILE A 67 0.84 -8.28 14.85
N HIS A 68 1.12 -9.30 14.05
CA HIS A 68 2.48 -9.68 13.71
C HIS A 68 3.24 -8.53 13.03
N PHE A 69 2.57 -7.81 12.12
CA PHE A 69 3.13 -6.61 11.51
C PHE A 69 3.38 -5.50 12.53
N PHE A 70 2.43 -5.30 13.46
CA PHE A 70 2.57 -4.37 14.56
C PHE A 70 3.81 -4.70 15.41
N GLU A 71 3.93 -5.95 15.86
CA GLU A 71 5.03 -6.39 16.73
C GLU A 71 6.39 -6.32 16.05
N ARG A 72 6.46 -6.60 14.74
CA ARG A 72 7.68 -6.45 13.93
C ARG A 72 8.20 -5.00 13.97
N HIS A 73 7.30 -4.01 13.92
CA HIS A 73 7.68 -2.61 13.82
C HIS A 73 7.68 -1.86 15.16
N ARG A 74 6.97 -2.36 16.17
CA ARG A 74 6.74 -1.69 17.46
C ARG A 74 7.23 -2.48 18.67
N GLY A 75 7.74 -3.70 18.46
CA GLY A 75 8.10 -4.62 19.53
C GLY A 75 6.90 -5.46 20.00
N ARG A 76 7.20 -6.56 20.71
CA ARG A 76 6.20 -7.52 21.19
C ARG A 76 5.16 -6.87 22.10
N LEU A 77 3.90 -7.30 21.98
CA LEU A 77 2.82 -6.88 22.87
C LEU A 77 2.85 -7.63 24.21
N ALA A 78 3.30 -8.89 24.21
CA ALA A 78 3.44 -9.71 25.40
C ALA A 78 4.87 -9.65 25.98
N PRO A 79 5.03 -9.55 27.32
CA PRO A 79 6.33 -9.74 27.96
C PRO A 79 6.84 -11.17 27.73
N GLU A 80 8.16 -11.33 27.58
CA GLU A 80 8.77 -12.66 27.47
C GLU A 80 8.34 -13.50 28.69
N SER A 81 7.65 -14.61 28.43
CA SER A 81 7.39 -15.61 29.46
C SER A 81 8.76 -16.11 29.94
N THR A 82 9.10 -15.82 31.19
CA THR A 82 10.24 -16.39 31.93
C THR A 82 10.04 -17.90 32.14
N GLU A 83 9.91 -18.67 31.07
CA GLU A 83 10.16 -20.10 31.14
C GLU A 83 11.67 -20.28 31.11
N LYS A 84 12.23 -20.50 32.31
CA LYS A 84 13.59 -21.00 32.51
C LYS A 84 13.71 -22.37 31.84
N GLY A 85 14.02 -22.38 30.55
CA GLY A 85 14.56 -23.53 29.85
C GLY A 85 15.97 -23.17 29.38
N GLU A 86 16.98 -23.75 30.02
CA GLU A 86 18.36 -23.71 29.55
C GLU A 86 18.44 -24.38 28.16
N GLY A 87 18.29 -23.57 27.13
CA GLY A 87 18.57 -23.93 25.75
C GLY A 87 19.00 -22.65 25.06
N GLU A 88 20.16 -22.67 24.40
CA GLU A 88 20.76 -21.55 23.67
C GLU A 88 19.81 -21.04 22.58
N GLY A 89 18.83 -20.23 22.99
CA GLY A 89 17.87 -19.55 22.12
C GLY A 89 18.43 -18.19 21.77
N MET A 90 18.96 -18.11 20.55
CA MET A 90 19.38 -16.90 19.85
C MET A 90 18.58 -15.66 20.30
N ALA A 91 19.25 -14.74 21.00
CA ALA A 91 18.65 -13.48 21.44
C ALA A 91 17.94 -12.79 20.25
N PRO A 92 16.73 -12.24 20.44
CA PRO A 92 16.04 -11.55 19.37
C PRO A 92 16.96 -10.45 18.87
N VAL A 93 17.32 -10.53 17.59
CA VAL A 93 18.08 -9.49 16.91
C VAL A 93 17.16 -8.26 16.90
N TYR A 94 17.31 -7.41 17.90
CA TYR A 94 16.72 -6.07 17.89
C TYR A 94 17.29 -5.37 16.66
N GLY A 95 16.51 -5.39 15.58
CA GLY A 95 16.85 -4.69 14.35
C GLY A 95 17.18 -3.24 14.70
N CYS A 96 18.26 -2.74 14.12
CA CYS A 96 18.64 -1.34 14.19
C CYS A 96 17.38 -0.49 13.98
N VAL A 97 17.09 0.44 14.91
CA VAL A 97 15.91 1.32 14.87
C VAL A 97 15.94 2.07 13.54
N SER A 98 15.20 1.54 12.57
CA SER A 98 15.04 2.14 11.24
C SER A 98 14.42 3.51 11.41
N GLU A 99 15.01 4.53 10.78
CA GLU A 99 14.40 5.85 10.64
C GLU A 99 12.99 5.71 10.06
N GLY A 100 11.97 5.89 10.91
CA GLY A 100 10.54 5.87 10.56
C GLY A 100 9.83 4.53 10.82
N SER A 101 9.11 4.43 11.95
CA SER A 101 8.09 3.37 12.14
C SER A 101 6.85 3.69 11.27
N PRO A 102 6.11 2.69 10.75
CA PRO A 102 4.86 2.94 10.04
C PRO A 102 3.78 3.54 10.94
N TYR A 103 2.90 4.34 10.35
CA TYR A 103 1.63 4.73 10.98
C TYR A 103 0.66 3.56 11.01
N PHE A 104 0.06 3.27 12.16
CA PHE A 104 -1.02 2.28 12.28
C PHE A 104 -2.36 2.99 12.41
N ILE A 105 -3.29 2.74 11.48
CA ILE A 105 -4.59 3.39 11.42
C ILE A 105 -5.67 2.31 11.42
N CYS A 106 -6.66 2.45 12.30
CA CYS A 106 -7.87 1.64 12.26
C CYS A 106 -9.04 2.45 11.68
N ALA A 107 -9.78 1.85 10.76
CA ALA A 107 -11.10 2.31 10.38
C ALA A 107 -12.11 2.10 11.53
N ASP A 108 -13.25 2.77 11.47
CA ASP A 108 -14.32 2.57 12.44
C ASP A 108 -14.79 1.10 12.47
N GLY A 109 -15.12 0.61 13.66
CA GLY A 109 -15.49 -0.79 13.92
C GLY A 109 -14.34 -1.79 13.87
N ALA A 110 -13.31 -1.53 13.06
CA ALA A 110 -12.13 -2.39 12.94
C ALA A 110 -11.36 -2.46 14.26
N TYR A 111 -11.22 -1.32 14.92
CA TYR A 111 -10.55 -1.23 16.23
C TYR A 111 -11.31 -2.02 17.31
N ALA A 112 -12.64 -1.97 17.33
CA ALA A 112 -13.44 -2.74 18.29
C ALA A 112 -13.26 -4.25 18.06
N ALA A 113 -13.25 -4.71 16.81
CA ALA A 113 -13.00 -6.11 16.47
C ALA A 113 -11.58 -6.55 16.86
N LEU A 114 -10.57 -5.72 16.58
CA LEU A 114 -9.18 -5.98 16.96
C LEU A 114 -9.01 -6.09 18.48
N LYS A 115 -9.69 -5.24 19.26
CA LYS A 115 -9.68 -5.33 20.73
C LYS A 115 -10.24 -6.67 21.21
N ARG A 116 -11.34 -7.15 20.62
CA ARG A 116 -11.93 -8.45 20.98
C ARG A 116 -10.97 -9.59 20.66
N TYR A 117 -10.38 -9.58 19.47
CA TYR A 117 -9.34 -10.53 19.07
C TYR A 117 -8.20 -10.58 20.08
N CYS A 118 -7.64 -9.43 20.47
CA CYS A 118 -6.56 -9.39 21.46
C CYS A 118 -7.02 -9.86 22.85
N ALA A 119 -8.25 -9.53 23.27
CA ALA A 119 -8.76 -9.99 24.55
C ALA A 119 -8.87 -11.52 24.59
N GLU A 120 -9.30 -12.16 23.49
CA GLU A 120 -9.40 -13.62 23.37
C GLU A 120 -8.03 -14.31 23.28
N GLN A 121 -7.10 -13.75 22.50
CA GLN A 121 -5.78 -14.38 22.29
C GLN A 121 -4.83 -14.24 23.46
N TYR A 122 -4.93 -13.14 24.21
CA TYR A 122 -4.02 -12.86 25.31
C TYR A 122 -4.66 -13.06 26.69
N SER A 123 -5.92 -13.51 26.79
CA SER A 123 -6.55 -13.80 28.09
C SER A 123 -5.83 -14.90 28.87
N GLU A 124 -5.24 -15.90 28.20
CA GLU A 124 -4.53 -17.01 28.84
C GLU A 124 -3.18 -16.57 29.45
N ILE A 125 -2.50 -15.61 28.80
CA ILE A 125 -1.26 -15.00 29.29
C ILE A 125 -1.55 -14.13 30.52
N VAL A 126 -2.67 -13.42 30.53
CA VAL A 126 -3.07 -12.60 31.68
C VAL A 126 -3.53 -13.46 32.86
N ALA A 127 -4.18 -14.61 32.62
CA ALA A 127 -4.62 -15.52 33.68
C ALA A 127 -3.46 -16.23 34.40
N SER A 128 -2.30 -16.40 33.73
CA SER A 128 -1.10 -17.00 34.30
C SER A 128 -0.22 -16.02 35.08
N CYS A 129 -0.36 -14.71 34.85
CA CYS A 129 0.21 -13.65 35.69
C CYS A 129 -0.67 -13.40 36.94
N SER A 130 -0.59 -14.33 37.90
CA SER A 130 -1.30 -14.24 39.19
C SER A 130 -0.79 -13.06 40.03
N GLY A 131 -1.46 -11.91 39.92
CA GLY A 131 -1.19 -10.74 40.75
C GLY A 131 -1.71 -9.45 40.13
N SER A 132 -3.03 -9.21 40.28
CA SER A 132 -3.72 -7.93 40.08
C SER A 132 -3.28 -7.09 38.88
N ASN A 133 -3.99 -7.18 37.73
CA ASN A 133 -4.17 -6.06 36.77
C ASN A 133 -4.85 -6.45 35.43
N THR A 134 -5.86 -7.32 35.44
CA THR A 134 -6.64 -7.67 34.22
C THR A 134 -7.26 -6.45 33.52
N GLU A 135 -7.78 -5.49 34.27
CA GLU A 135 -8.35 -4.24 33.72
C GLU A 135 -7.27 -3.26 33.23
N GLU A 136 -6.15 -3.14 33.93
CA GLU A 136 -5.05 -2.28 33.47
C GLU A 136 -4.39 -2.86 32.22
N TRP A 137 -4.25 -4.18 32.10
CA TRP A 137 -3.62 -4.83 30.94
C TRP A 137 -4.51 -4.76 29.69
N SER A 138 -5.81 -4.97 29.84
CA SER A 138 -6.79 -4.78 28.75
C SER A 138 -6.87 -3.31 28.30
N THR A 139 -6.77 -2.36 29.22
CA THR A 139 -6.69 -0.92 28.91
C THR A 139 -5.34 -0.52 28.28
N PHE A 140 -4.25 -1.14 28.74
CA PHE A 140 -2.89 -0.94 28.25
C PHE A 140 -2.71 -1.43 26.81
N ILE A 141 -3.19 -2.64 26.48
CA ILE A 141 -3.15 -3.17 25.12
C ILE A 141 -4.06 -2.35 24.22
N ALA A 142 -5.30 -2.07 24.65
CA ALA A 142 -6.24 -1.26 23.89
C ALA A 142 -5.60 0.03 23.38
N GLY A 143 -5.03 0.82 24.30
CA GLY A 143 -4.36 2.07 23.97
C GLY A 143 -3.08 1.90 23.15
N ARG A 144 -2.72 0.70 22.69
CA ARG A 144 -1.49 0.43 21.93
C ARG A 144 -1.70 -0.08 20.50
N LEU A 145 -2.88 -0.48 20.09
CA LEU A 145 -3.02 -1.22 18.82
C LEU A 145 -2.98 -0.37 17.54
N CYS A 146 -3.12 0.95 17.65
CA CYS A 146 -2.99 1.89 16.52
C CYS A 146 -2.62 3.31 16.97
N ASP A 147 -2.16 4.13 16.02
CA ASP A 147 -1.85 5.55 16.20
C ASP A 147 -3.11 6.42 16.09
N ALA A 148 -4.02 6.06 15.18
CA ALA A 148 -5.28 6.76 14.96
C ALA A 148 -6.46 5.81 14.68
N LEU A 149 -7.66 6.23 15.12
CA LEU A 149 -8.95 5.65 14.76
C LEU A 149 -9.74 6.70 13.98
N ILE A 150 -10.21 6.37 12.78
CA ILE A 150 -10.91 7.31 11.87
C ILE A 150 -12.13 6.64 11.22
N GLY A 151 -13.20 7.41 11.03
CA GLY A 151 -14.45 6.96 10.44
C GLY A 151 -15.64 7.78 10.93
N ASP A 152 -16.86 7.38 10.58
CA ASP A 152 -18.10 8.03 11.02
C ASP A 152 -18.51 7.71 12.47
N MET A 153 -17.84 6.76 13.11
CA MET A 153 -17.98 6.40 14.52
C MET A 153 -19.37 5.83 14.87
N ASP A 154 -20.02 5.16 13.91
CA ASP A 154 -21.29 4.46 14.13
C ASP A 154 -21.11 3.13 14.90
N SER A 155 -19.88 2.63 14.95
CA SER A 155 -19.52 1.34 15.56
C SER A 155 -19.30 1.42 17.08
N LEU A 156 -19.18 2.63 17.62
CA LEU A 156 -18.84 2.88 19.02
C LEU A 156 -19.81 3.89 19.66
N SER A 157 -20.24 3.63 20.88
CA SER A 157 -21.02 4.62 21.63
C SER A 157 -20.15 5.85 21.97
N ALA A 158 -20.78 7.01 22.19
CA ALA A 158 -20.07 8.21 22.63
C ALA A 158 -19.22 7.96 23.89
N SER A 159 -19.71 7.15 24.83
CA SER A 159 -18.93 6.75 26.00
C SER A 159 -17.71 5.90 25.65
N GLN A 160 -17.82 4.96 24.71
CA GLN A 160 -16.69 4.16 24.24
C GLN A 160 -15.65 5.00 23.50
N LEU A 161 -16.08 5.98 22.70
CA LEU A 161 -15.19 6.93 22.01
C LEU A 161 -14.42 7.80 23.01
N MET A 162 -15.10 8.34 24.03
CA MET A 162 -14.47 9.15 25.06
C MET A 162 -13.49 8.35 25.92
N CYS A 163 -13.81 7.08 26.21
CA CYS A 163 -12.88 6.16 26.87
C CYS A 163 -11.66 5.87 25.98
N ALA A 164 -11.85 5.65 24.68
CA ALA A 164 -10.77 5.36 23.74
C ALA A 164 -9.83 6.57 23.53
N ALA A 165 -10.40 7.78 23.41
CA ALA A 165 -9.65 9.02 23.24
C ALA A 165 -8.94 9.49 24.53
N GLY A 166 -9.30 8.93 25.69
CA GLY A 166 -8.90 9.43 27.01
C GLY A 166 -9.65 10.71 27.36
N ALA A 167 -10.29 10.75 28.54
CA ALA A 167 -11.21 11.82 28.91
C ALA A 167 -10.63 13.26 28.73
N GLY A 168 -9.34 13.48 28.96
CA GLY A 168 -8.70 14.81 28.82
C GLY A 168 -8.30 15.22 27.39
N TYR A 169 -8.52 14.36 26.39
CA TYR A 169 -7.78 14.42 25.13
C TYR A 169 -8.64 14.30 23.88
N ALA A 170 -9.93 13.98 24.02
CA ALA A 170 -10.91 14.14 22.96
C ALA A 170 -11.17 15.63 22.73
N GLU A 171 -11.23 16.06 21.47
CA GLU A 171 -11.69 17.39 21.13
C GLU A 171 -13.20 17.45 21.44
N ARG A 172 -13.60 18.28 22.41
CA ARG A 172 -14.97 18.35 22.91
C ARG A 172 -15.68 19.58 22.37
N VAL A 173 -16.90 19.39 21.89
CA VAL A 173 -17.85 20.50 21.74
C VAL A 173 -18.61 20.65 23.07
N PRO A 174 -18.66 21.85 23.67
CA PRO A 174 -19.54 22.10 24.81
C PRO A 174 -20.99 21.81 24.41
N ALA A 175 -21.74 21.02 25.20
CA ALA A 175 -23.13 20.66 24.90
C ALA A 175 -24.01 21.88 24.54
N ALA A 176 -23.75 23.04 25.15
CA ALA A 176 -24.45 24.30 24.87
C ALA A 176 -24.30 24.86 23.44
N ALA A 177 -23.32 24.39 22.67
CA ALA A 177 -23.10 24.79 21.27
C ALA A 177 -23.68 23.79 20.25
N ALA A 178 -24.07 22.59 20.69
CA ALA A 178 -24.66 21.55 19.83
C ALA A 178 -26.19 21.65 19.73
N ASP A 179 -26.84 22.39 20.63
CA ASP A 179 -28.30 22.61 20.67
C ASP A 179 -28.78 23.67 19.67
N GLY A 180 -28.34 23.56 18.41
CA GLY A 180 -28.89 24.30 17.28
C GLY A 180 -30.16 23.68 16.71
N GLU A 181 -30.34 22.37 16.81
CA GLU A 181 -31.55 21.65 16.35
C GLU A 181 -31.69 20.31 17.08
N LEU A 182 -32.47 20.28 18.18
CA LEU A 182 -33.38 19.18 18.55
C LEU A 182 -34.11 19.55 19.85
N LEU A 183 -35.31 20.08 19.70
CA LEU A 183 -36.30 20.21 20.77
C LEU A 183 -36.73 18.82 21.26
N HIS A 184 -36.41 18.47 22.51
CA HIS A 184 -37.43 18.25 23.55
C HIS A 184 -36.83 17.94 24.93
N ARG A 185 -37.12 18.87 25.87
CA ARG A 185 -36.96 18.76 27.32
C ARG A 185 -37.54 17.48 27.92
N HIS A 186 -36.80 16.86 28.83
CA HIS A 186 -37.34 16.58 30.17
C HIS A 186 -36.26 16.78 31.24
N GLY A 187 -36.61 17.60 32.25
CA GLY A 187 -35.70 18.08 33.28
C GLY A 187 -35.51 17.10 34.42
N GLY A 188 -34.34 17.20 35.05
CA GLY A 188 -34.00 16.56 36.31
C GLY A 188 -32.61 17.01 36.74
N ASP A 189 -32.58 17.94 37.70
CA ASP A 189 -31.38 18.39 38.42
C ASP A 189 -30.62 17.21 39.04
N THR A 190 -29.32 17.13 38.81
CA THR A 190 -28.35 16.74 39.86
C THR A 190 -26.93 17.08 39.46
N CYS A 191 -26.23 17.77 40.36
CA CYS A 191 -24.85 18.21 40.25
C CYS A 191 -23.87 17.07 39.93
N GLY A 192 -23.03 17.31 38.92
CA GLY A 192 -21.79 16.60 38.66
C GLY A 192 -21.02 17.34 37.58
N ASP A 193 -19.91 17.98 37.97
CA ASP A 193 -18.99 18.71 37.10
C ASP A 193 -18.19 17.74 36.19
N GLY A 194 -18.93 17.04 35.34
CA GLY A 194 -18.45 16.15 34.31
C GLY A 194 -19.14 16.56 33.02
N GLY A 195 -18.76 17.70 32.46
CA GLY A 195 -19.37 18.22 31.25
C GLY A 195 -19.48 17.13 30.19
N ASN A 196 -20.73 16.81 29.80
CA ASN A 196 -21.08 15.95 28.68
C ASN A 196 -20.50 16.55 27.39
N GLY A 197 -19.21 16.32 27.17
CA GLY A 197 -18.52 16.70 25.95
C GLY A 197 -18.84 15.65 24.90
N TYR A 198 -19.42 16.08 23.79
CA TYR A 198 -19.54 15.25 22.60
C TYR A 198 -18.22 15.33 21.82
N PRO A 199 -17.78 14.22 21.18
CA PRO A 199 -16.63 14.27 20.30
C PRO A 199 -16.92 15.24 19.15
N LEU A 200 -15.96 16.11 18.82
CA LEU A 200 -16.05 16.99 17.66
C LEU A 200 -16.00 16.14 16.38
N PHE A 201 -17.03 16.26 15.56
CA PHE A 201 -17.07 15.66 14.23
C PHE A 201 -16.45 16.62 13.21
N HIS A 202 -15.55 16.08 12.40
CA HIS A 202 -14.94 16.77 11.28
C HIS A 202 -15.79 16.56 10.02
N ASP A 203 -16.11 17.63 9.29
CA ASP A 203 -16.89 17.52 8.04
C ASP A 203 -16.16 16.71 6.96
N SER A 204 -14.83 16.74 6.99
CA SER A 204 -13.96 16.03 6.06
C SER A 204 -12.59 15.75 6.70
N VAL A 205 -11.82 14.84 6.10
CA VAL A 205 -10.44 14.59 6.54
C VAL A 205 -9.55 15.83 6.39
N SER A 206 -9.82 16.72 5.44
CA SER A 206 -9.08 17.98 5.26
C SER A 206 -9.29 18.96 6.42
N SER A 207 -10.46 18.93 7.07
CA SER A 207 -10.79 19.79 8.22
C SER A 207 -10.08 19.39 9.54
N ILE A 208 -9.45 18.21 9.60
CA ILE A 208 -8.75 17.76 10.82
C ILE A 208 -7.58 18.73 11.12
N PRO A 209 -7.49 19.33 12.33
CA PRO A 209 -6.42 20.26 12.65
C PRO A 209 -5.01 19.66 12.59
N VAL A 210 -4.02 20.44 12.15
CA VAL A 210 -2.60 20.02 12.09
C VAL A 210 -2.09 19.55 13.46
N ARG A 211 -2.56 20.16 14.55
CA ARG A 211 -2.23 19.73 15.92
C ARG A 211 -2.57 18.25 16.20
N LEU A 212 -3.64 17.71 15.62
CA LEU A 212 -4.01 16.30 15.76
C LEU A 212 -3.10 15.42 14.92
N LEU A 213 -2.74 15.86 13.70
CA LEU A 213 -1.76 15.16 12.85
C LEU A 213 -0.39 15.06 13.53
N GLU A 214 0.09 16.15 14.14
CA GLU A 214 1.33 16.14 14.92
C GLU A 214 1.26 15.18 16.11
N ARG A 215 0.10 15.04 16.74
CA ARG A 215 -0.10 14.12 17.85
C ARG A 215 -0.01 12.67 17.40
N ILE A 216 -0.61 12.33 16.25
CA ILE A 216 -0.46 11.01 15.61
C ILE A 216 1.02 10.74 15.31
N ARG A 217 1.75 11.71 14.75
CA ARG A 217 3.19 11.61 14.49
C ARG A 217 4.00 11.37 15.77
N ARG A 218 3.77 12.16 16.83
CA ARG A 218 4.47 12.00 18.13
C ARG A 218 4.21 10.63 18.74
N ARG A 219 2.97 10.15 18.69
CA ARG A 219 2.59 8.83 19.19
C ARG A 219 3.33 7.70 18.45
N ARG A 220 3.43 7.82 17.13
CA ARG A 220 4.23 6.91 16.32
C ARG A 220 5.71 6.98 16.71
N ASP A 221 6.29 8.17 16.86
CA ASP A 221 7.71 8.31 17.17
C ASP A 221 8.08 7.81 18.59
N ALA A 222 7.17 8.01 19.55
CA ALA A 222 7.37 7.61 20.95
C ALA A 222 7.57 6.09 21.13
N ARG A 223 7.06 5.27 20.21
CA ARG A 223 7.06 3.81 20.31
C ARG A 223 8.20 3.12 19.55
N GLY A 224 9.01 3.88 18.81
CA GLY A 224 10.16 3.34 18.10
C GLY A 224 11.43 3.21 18.95
N ARG A 225 11.42 3.66 20.21
CA ARG A 225 12.60 3.62 21.10
C ARG A 225 12.52 2.40 22.03
N PRO A 226 13.47 1.44 21.95
CA PRO A 226 13.60 0.39 22.95
C PRO A 226 13.88 1.05 24.30
N GLU A 227 12.98 0.86 25.26
CA GLU A 227 13.17 1.31 26.64
C GLU A 227 14.31 0.49 27.27
N ALA A 228 15.55 0.93 27.08
CA ALA A 228 16.74 0.32 27.69
C ALA A 228 16.86 0.60 29.21
N SER A 229 15.81 1.09 29.86
CA SER A 229 15.79 1.29 31.31
C SER A 229 14.40 1.10 31.84
N ALA A 230 14.26 0.06 32.65
CA ALA A 230 13.04 -0.33 33.33
C ALA A 230 12.46 0.79 34.20
N VAL A 231 11.14 0.75 34.37
CA VAL A 231 10.35 1.41 35.42
C VAL A 231 10.18 2.94 35.30
N SER A 232 9.72 3.42 34.15
CA SER A 232 8.92 4.66 34.13
C SER A 232 7.63 4.41 33.38
N ALA A 233 6.53 4.35 34.12
CA ALA A 233 5.16 4.37 33.63
C ALA A 233 4.86 5.71 32.94
N THR A 234 5.56 6.02 31.85
CA THR A 234 5.19 7.17 31.03
C THR A 234 3.81 6.89 30.46
N PRO A 235 2.82 7.78 30.68
CA PRO A 235 1.48 7.57 30.20
C PRO A 235 1.56 7.43 28.68
N VAL A 236 1.13 6.27 28.19
CA VAL A 236 0.91 6.05 26.76
C VAL A 236 -0.01 7.17 26.33
N ASP A 237 0.46 8.06 25.45
CA ASP A 237 -0.40 9.09 24.87
C ASP A 237 -1.72 8.43 24.45
N PRO A 238 -2.89 9.01 24.67
CA PRO A 238 -4.13 8.35 24.28
C PRO A 238 -4.21 8.12 22.77
N LEU A 239 -5.03 7.16 22.36
CA LEU A 239 -5.39 6.97 20.96
C LEU A 239 -6.00 8.27 20.40
N VAL A 240 -5.57 8.68 19.20
CA VAL A 240 -6.19 9.81 18.52
C VAL A 240 -7.44 9.30 17.80
N VAL A 241 -8.62 9.72 18.26
CA VAL A 241 -9.90 9.41 17.63
C VAL A 241 -10.31 10.57 16.75
N LEU A 242 -10.64 10.28 15.49
CA LEU A 242 -10.96 11.25 14.44
C LEU A 242 -12.35 10.94 13.86
N PRO A 243 -13.43 11.44 14.49
CA PRO A 243 -14.78 11.31 13.95
C PRO A 243 -14.91 12.18 12.69
N VAL A 244 -15.30 11.58 11.57
CA VAL A 244 -15.49 12.26 10.28
C VAL A 244 -16.89 11.97 9.77
N SER A 245 -17.73 13.00 9.70
CA SER A 245 -19.16 12.90 9.38
C SER A 245 -19.47 12.65 7.90
N CYS A 246 -18.46 12.75 7.01
CA CYS A 246 -18.64 12.54 5.58
C CYS A 246 -19.07 11.09 5.25
N GLN A 247 -20.36 10.90 4.96
CA GLN A 247 -20.94 9.63 4.51
C GLN A 247 -20.64 9.31 3.04
N MET A 248 -20.21 10.31 2.26
CA MET A 248 -19.95 10.15 0.82
C MET A 248 -18.58 9.51 0.51
N THR A 249 -17.74 9.32 1.53
CA THR A 249 -16.42 8.69 1.39
C THR A 249 -16.37 7.43 2.23
N THR A 250 -15.76 6.37 1.69
CA THR A 250 -15.54 5.12 2.45
C THR A 250 -14.50 5.35 3.56
N ASP A 251 -14.54 4.54 4.62
CA ASP A 251 -13.52 4.64 5.67
C ASP A 251 -12.10 4.36 5.14
N PHE A 252 -11.98 3.56 4.07
CA PHE A 252 -10.70 3.38 3.42
C PHE A 252 -10.19 4.67 2.76
N GLU A 253 -11.05 5.40 2.04
CA GLU A 253 -10.70 6.72 1.51
C GLU A 253 -10.32 7.71 2.62
N LYS A 254 -11.03 7.68 3.77
CA LYS A 254 -10.70 8.51 4.93
C LYS A 254 -9.31 8.17 5.49
N CYS A 255 -8.98 6.89 5.63
CA CYS A 255 -7.66 6.42 6.05
C CYS A 255 -6.55 6.86 5.09
N VAL A 256 -6.76 6.72 3.78
CA VAL A 256 -5.78 7.13 2.76
C VAL A 256 -5.59 8.65 2.76
N ALA A 257 -6.67 9.43 2.85
CA ALA A 257 -6.58 10.89 2.96
C ALA A 257 -5.84 11.32 4.23
N LEU A 258 -6.02 10.62 5.35
CA LEU A 258 -5.27 10.88 6.59
C LEU A 258 -3.77 10.62 6.38
N LEU A 259 -3.40 9.50 5.75
CA LEU A 259 -2.01 9.20 5.41
C LEU A 259 -1.39 10.23 4.47
N GLN A 260 -2.13 10.74 3.48
CA GLN A 260 -1.64 11.82 2.62
C GLN A 260 -1.30 13.08 3.42
N ARG A 261 -2.14 13.45 4.39
CA ARG A 261 -1.90 14.62 5.26
C ARG A 261 -0.74 14.39 6.23
N LEU A 262 -0.60 13.17 6.77
CA LEU A 262 0.57 12.80 7.59
C LEU A 262 1.87 12.83 6.79
N TRP A 263 1.84 12.33 5.55
CA TRP A 263 2.99 12.36 4.66
C TRP A 263 3.38 13.80 4.29
N ALA A 264 2.41 14.66 3.96
CA ALA A 264 2.67 16.08 3.72
C ALA A 264 3.26 16.81 4.94
N LEU A 265 2.85 16.41 6.16
CA LEU A 265 3.43 16.91 7.40
C LEU A 265 4.89 16.47 7.60
N GLU A 266 5.28 15.28 7.16
CA GLU A 266 6.66 14.80 7.23
C GLU A 266 7.60 15.47 6.24
N VAL A 267 7.13 15.69 5.01
CA VAL A 267 7.92 16.32 3.94
C VAL A 267 8.04 17.84 4.16
N GLY A 268 7.50 18.38 5.26
CA GLY A 268 7.60 19.80 5.59
C GLY A 268 6.81 20.70 4.64
N ALA A 269 5.73 20.17 4.05
CA ALA A 269 4.87 20.88 3.10
C ALA A 269 3.46 21.18 3.71
N PRO A 270 3.37 21.93 4.83
CA PRO A 270 2.09 22.16 5.50
C PRO A 270 1.11 22.98 4.64
N ASP A 271 1.59 23.83 3.73
CA ASP A 271 0.74 24.64 2.84
C ASP A 271 -0.05 23.78 1.82
N ALA A 272 0.39 22.54 1.55
CA ALA A 272 -0.35 21.59 0.74
C ALA A 272 -1.57 21.02 1.49
N LEU A 273 -1.59 21.05 2.83
CA LEU A 273 -2.62 20.43 3.67
C LEU A 273 -4.02 21.03 3.50
N GLY A 274 -4.13 22.26 2.99
CA GLY A 274 -5.39 22.97 2.78
C GLY A 274 -5.93 22.96 1.34
N ARG A 275 -5.23 22.35 0.36
CA ARG A 275 -5.62 22.37 -1.08
C ARG A 275 -6.19 21.06 -1.62
N PHE A 276 -6.34 20.03 -0.79
CA PHE A 276 -6.79 18.70 -1.22
C PHE A 276 -8.30 18.62 -1.53
N ASP A 277 -9.07 19.70 -1.36
CA ASP A 277 -10.55 19.67 -1.51
C ASP A 277 -11.08 19.66 -2.96
N SER A 278 -10.24 19.91 -3.97
CA SER A 278 -10.70 19.77 -5.35
C SER A 278 -10.47 18.34 -5.82
N LEU A 279 -11.54 17.65 -6.23
CA LEU A 279 -11.50 16.39 -6.99
C LEU A 279 -10.54 16.43 -8.21
N GLN A 280 -10.11 17.62 -8.63
CA GLN A 280 -9.12 17.87 -9.68
C GLN A 280 -7.64 17.84 -9.21
N GLY A 281 -7.36 17.87 -7.90
CA GLY A 281 -5.99 17.89 -7.34
C GLY A 281 -5.43 16.52 -6.96
N PHE A 282 -6.26 15.47 -6.89
CA PHE A 282 -5.87 14.11 -6.45
C PHE A 282 -4.94 13.36 -7.41
N ASN A 283 -4.84 13.83 -8.66
CA ASN A 283 -3.93 13.32 -9.68
C ASN A 283 -2.57 14.00 -9.68
N LYS A 284 -2.38 15.06 -8.86
CA LYS A 284 -1.08 15.71 -8.76
C LYS A 284 -0.11 14.72 -8.14
N GLU A 285 0.72 14.21 -9.03
CA GLU A 285 1.84 13.35 -8.71
C GLU A 285 2.57 13.93 -7.50
N VAL A 286 2.86 13.05 -6.54
CA VAL A 286 3.84 13.31 -5.47
C VAL A 286 5.00 14.10 -6.08
N PRO A 287 5.34 15.31 -5.56
CA PRO A 287 6.55 16.01 -5.98
C PRO A 287 7.67 15.00 -5.99
N LEU A 288 8.50 15.00 -7.03
CA LEU A 288 9.73 14.22 -7.10
C LEU A 288 10.60 14.66 -5.92
N ALA A 289 10.32 14.17 -4.72
CA ALA A 289 11.27 14.14 -3.64
C ALA A 289 12.47 13.43 -4.24
N GLU A 290 13.62 14.10 -4.19
CA GLU A 290 14.91 13.54 -4.59
C GLU A 290 14.91 12.06 -4.24
N GLN A 291 15.10 11.20 -5.26
CA GLN A 291 14.97 9.74 -5.14
C GLN A 291 15.49 9.30 -3.79
N SER A 292 14.59 8.94 -2.88
CA SER A 292 14.97 8.57 -1.52
C SER A 292 16.00 7.45 -1.59
N ALA A 293 16.85 7.31 -0.56
CA ALA A 293 17.83 6.22 -0.52
C ALA A 293 17.16 4.84 -0.78
N GLU A 294 15.90 4.69 -0.38
CA GLU A 294 15.05 3.53 -0.63
C GLU A 294 14.71 3.34 -2.12
N ALA A 295 14.40 4.41 -2.84
CA ALA A 295 14.19 4.34 -4.28
C ALA A 295 15.45 3.88 -5.02
N SER A 296 16.62 4.33 -4.57
CA SER A 296 17.91 3.89 -5.09
C SER A 296 18.22 2.43 -4.77
N LEU A 297 17.89 1.95 -3.56
CA LEU A 297 18.09 0.56 -3.15
C LEU A 297 17.17 -0.41 -3.91
N LEU A 298 15.87 -0.10 -4.01
CA LEU A 298 14.94 -0.94 -4.76
C LEU A 298 15.26 -0.94 -6.26
N ALA A 299 15.69 0.21 -6.81
CA ALA A 299 16.19 0.27 -8.18
C ALA A 299 17.44 -0.61 -8.34
N ALA A 300 18.41 -0.54 -7.43
CA ALA A 300 19.61 -1.36 -7.46
C ALA A 300 19.30 -2.87 -7.34
N GLU A 301 18.36 -3.27 -6.48
CA GLU A 301 17.91 -4.66 -6.41
C GLU A 301 17.24 -5.10 -7.70
N CYS A 302 16.33 -4.27 -8.25
CA CYS A 302 15.71 -4.56 -9.53
C CYS A 302 16.77 -4.76 -10.62
N MET A 303 17.79 -3.88 -10.69
CA MET A 303 18.93 -4.01 -11.61
C MET A 303 19.70 -5.31 -11.41
N ALA A 304 20.00 -5.66 -10.16
CA ALA A 304 20.75 -6.87 -9.81
C ALA A 304 20.01 -8.16 -10.21
N ARG A 305 18.68 -8.13 -10.27
CA ARG A 305 17.82 -9.25 -10.66
C ARG A 305 17.54 -9.35 -12.16
N LEU A 306 17.87 -8.34 -12.95
CA LEU A 306 17.61 -8.37 -14.39
C LEU A 306 18.32 -9.51 -15.12
N PRO A 307 19.59 -9.85 -14.83
CA PRO A 307 20.24 -10.99 -15.50
C PRO A 307 19.50 -12.30 -15.23
N GLU A 308 19.04 -12.52 -14.00
CA GLU A 308 18.24 -13.70 -13.62
C GLU A 308 16.89 -13.69 -14.37
N ALA A 309 16.20 -12.54 -14.42
CA ALA A 309 14.94 -12.38 -15.15
C ALA A 309 15.09 -12.67 -16.66
N THR A 310 16.19 -12.24 -17.27
CA THR A 310 16.50 -12.52 -18.68
C THR A 310 16.73 -14.01 -18.92
N VAL A 311 17.48 -14.69 -18.04
CA VAL A 311 17.70 -16.15 -18.13
C VAL A 311 16.38 -16.91 -17.95
N THR A 312 15.51 -16.46 -17.04
CA THR A 312 14.17 -17.05 -16.89
C THR A 312 13.34 -16.88 -18.15
N ALA A 313 13.39 -15.71 -18.80
CA ALA A 313 12.70 -15.47 -20.05
C ALA A 313 13.17 -16.43 -21.16
N ASP A 314 14.48 -16.63 -21.30
CA ASP A 314 15.05 -17.58 -22.27
C ASP A 314 14.57 -19.01 -21.98
N THR A 315 14.59 -19.42 -20.70
CA THR A 315 14.16 -20.76 -20.27
C THR A 315 12.66 -20.98 -20.53
N GLN A 316 11.84 -19.98 -20.23
CA GLN A 316 10.39 -20.07 -20.38
C GLN A 316 9.94 -20.06 -21.85
N ALA A 317 10.63 -19.29 -22.69
CA ALA A 317 10.35 -19.25 -24.12
C ALA A 317 10.69 -20.58 -24.82
N GLY A 318 11.54 -21.41 -24.22
CA GLY A 318 11.98 -22.67 -24.79
C GLY A 318 12.71 -22.42 -26.10
N ASP A 319 12.19 -22.97 -27.21
CA ASP A 319 12.75 -22.79 -28.55
C ASP A 319 12.26 -21.50 -29.25
N ASP A 320 11.37 -20.72 -28.61
CA ASP A 320 10.86 -19.45 -29.15
C ASP A 320 11.84 -18.29 -28.87
N HIS A 321 12.86 -18.19 -29.70
CA HIS A 321 13.85 -17.12 -29.60
C HIS A 321 13.24 -15.71 -29.75
N GLN A 322 12.09 -15.57 -30.43
CA GLN A 322 11.45 -14.26 -30.58
C GLN A 322 10.81 -13.80 -29.26
N GLU A 323 10.14 -14.70 -28.53
CA GLU A 323 9.58 -14.41 -27.20
C GLU A 323 10.68 -14.10 -26.17
N ALA A 324 11.79 -14.83 -26.21
CA ALA A 324 12.96 -14.59 -25.37
C ALA A 324 13.56 -13.18 -25.60
N ASP A 325 13.88 -12.87 -26.87
CA ASP A 325 14.44 -11.57 -27.26
C ASP A 325 13.47 -10.42 -26.99
N ARG A 326 12.17 -10.66 -27.14
CA ARG A 326 11.12 -9.73 -26.73
C ARG A 326 11.18 -9.40 -25.25
N CYS A 327 11.13 -10.42 -24.40
CA CYS A 327 11.09 -10.23 -22.95
C CYS A 327 12.34 -9.49 -22.49
N ARG A 328 13.50 -9.86 -23.04
CA ARG A 328 14.78 -9.18 -22.81
C ARG A 328 14.70 -7.70 -23.21
N ARG A 329 14.28 -7.39 -24.44
CA ARG A 329 14.14 -6.01 -24.93
C ARG A 329 13.16 -5.19 -24.08
N LEU A 330 12.03 -5.76 -23.67
CA LEU A 330 11.08 -5.06 -22.80
C LEU A 330 11.74 -4.69 -21.48
N VAL A 331 12.34 -5.68 -20.80
CA VAL A 331 13.01 -5.51 -19.51
C VAL A 331 14.15 -4.49 -19.61
N GLU A 332 14.98 -4.56 -20.66
CA GLU A 332 16.06 -3.60 -20.92
C GLU A 332 15.53 -2.20 -21.21
N SER A 333 14.47 -2.06 -22.01
CA SER A 333 13.92 -0.75 -22.43
C SER A 333 13.33 0.06 -21.28
N VAL A 334 12.84 -0.62 -20.23
CA VAL A 334 12.26 0.03 -19.04
C VAL A 334 13.31 0.26 -17.96
N THR A 335 14.50 -0.28 -18.15
CA THR A 335 15.63 -0.14 -17.25
C THR A 335 16.42 1.10 -17.64
N ALA A 336 16.73 1.97 -16.68
CA ALA A 336 17.41 3.23 -16.97
C ALA A 336 18.74 2.93 -17.69
N PRO A 337 18.96 3.45 -18.91
CA PRO A 337 20.25 3.27 -19.56
C PRO A 337 21.32 4.00 -18.75
N ALA A 338 22.51 3.41 -18.66
CA ALA A 338 23.70 4.19 -18.33
C ALA A 338 23.78 5.38 -19.31
N PRO A 339 24.16 6.59 -18.87
CA PRO A 339 24.18 7.77 -19.73
C PRO A 339 25.08 7.50 -20.94
N SER A 340 24.45 7.24 -22.08
CA SER A 340 25.07 7.10 -23.39
C SER A 340 25.27 8.49 -23.97
N PRO A 341 26.49 8.90 -24.34
CA PRO A 341 26.76 10.23 -24.87
C PRO A 341 26.31 10.42 -26.34
N THR A 342 25.84 9.38 -27.01
CA THR A 342 25.71 9.40 -28.49
C THR A 342 24.30 9.55 -29.03
N GLU A 343 23.23 9.20 -28.29
CA GLU A 343 21.85 9.46 -28.73
C GLU A 343 20.92 9.73 -27.53
N PRO A 344 20.16 10.84 -27.52
CA PRO A 344 19.14 11.07 -26.51
C PRO A 344 18.03 10.01 -26.69
N PRO A 345 17.61 9.30 -25.63
CA PRO A 345 16.57 8.30 -25.75
C PRO A 345 15.28 8.96 -26.26
N MET A 346 14.60 8.27 -27.18
CA MET A 346 13.35 8.73 -27.79
C MET A 346 12.26 9.03 -26.74
N TYR A 347 12.38 8.43 -25.55
CA TYR A 347 11.48 8.57 -24.40
C TYR A 347 12.30 8.69 -23.12
N HIS A 348 11.93 9.59 -22.21
CA HIS A 348 12.55 9.71 -20.89
C HIS A 348 11.72 8.96 -19.85
N LEU A 349 12.29 7.94 -19.20
CA LEU A 349 11.63 7.20 -18.12
C LEU A 349 12.02 7.75 -16.75
N VAL A 350 11.04 8.23 -15.99
CA VAL A 350 11.21 8.66 -14.59
C VAL A 350 10.83 7.50 -13.69
N THR A 351 11.81 6.96 -12.96
CA THR A 351 11.58 5.94 -11.94
C THR A 351 10.99 6.56 -10.68
N ARG A 352 9.90 5.99 -10.16
CA ARG A 352 9.22 6.37 -8.93
C ARG A 352 9.06 5.18 -8.00
N VAL A 353 9.31 5.43 -6.71
CA VAL A 353 8.95 4.54 -5.61
C VAL A 353 7.94 5.29 -4.76
N LEU A 354 6.74 4.72 -4.63
CA LEU A 354 5.67 5.32 -3.84
C LEU A 354 5.76 4.84 -2.38
N PRO A 355 5.32 5.62 -1.39
CA PRO A 355 5.26 5.13 -0.02
C PRO A 355 4.34 3.89 0.06
N ASN A 356 4.84 2.84 0.70
CA ASN A 356 4.15 1.56 0.80
C ASN A 356 3.11 1.61 1.92
N VAL A 357 1.90 1.16 1.63
CA VAL A 357 0.82 1.07 2.62
C VAL A 357 0.20 -0.31 2.60
N ALA A 358 0.24 -0.98 3.74
CA ALA A 358 -0.43 -2.26 3.95
C ALA A 358 -1.88 -2.05 4.33
N VAL A 359 -2.81 -2.78 3.72
CA VAL A 359 -4.24 -2.66 4.00
C VAL A 359 -4.81 -4.05 4.33
N PHE A 360 -5.11 -4.26 5.62
CA PHE A 360 -5.72 -5.47 6.16
C PHE A 360 -7.23 -5.32 6.25
N GLY A 361 -7.94 -6.45 6.17
CA GLY A 361 -9.41 -6.47 6.20
C GLY A 361 -10.07 -5.83 4.99
N ALA A 362 -9.33 -5.70 3.89
CA ALA A 362 -9.77 -5.07 2.66
C ALA A 362 -10.49 -6.04 1.70
N LEU A 363 -10.27 -7.33 1.88
CA LEU A 363 -10.70 -8.39 0.97
C LEU A 363 -11.50 -9.44 1.73
N GLY A 364 -12.54 -10.00 1.10
CA GLY A 364 -13.49 -10.91 1.72
C GLY A 364 -14.71 -10.18 2.29
N GLY A 365 -15.79 -10.96 2.50
CA GLY A 365 -17.02 -10.50 3.14
C GLY A 365 -18.00 -9.88 2.14
N ARG A 366 -18.22 -8.56 2.26
CA ARG A 366 -19.20 -7.83 1.45
C ARG A 366 -18.61 -7.40 0.11
N MET A 367 -19.26 -7.78 -0.99
CA MET A 367 -18.77 -7.48 -2.34
C MET A 367 -18.72 -5.97 -2.64
N ASP A 368 -19.70 -5.21 -2.16
CA ASP A 368 -19.72 -3.75 -2.32
C ASP A 368 -18.54 -3.06 -1.61
N HIS A 369 -18.12 -3.60 -0.46
CA HIS A 369 -16.92 -3.15 0.25
C HIS A 369 -15.65 -3.45 -0.56
N GLU A 370 -15.51 -4.64 -1.12
CA GLU A 370 -14.35 -4.99 -1.98
C GLU A 370 -14.29 -4.10 -3.24
N ILE A 371 -15.42 -3.80 -3.86
CA ILE A 371 -15.48 -2.86 -5.01
C ILE A 371 -15.04 -1.45 -4.56
N GLY A 372 -15.46 -1.02 -3.37
CA GLY A 372 -15.01 0.24 -2.77
C GLY A 372 -13.50 0.26 -2.55
N VAL A 373 -12.94 -0.85 -2.06
CA VAL A 373 -11.48 -1.04 -1.90
C VAL A 373 -10.76 -0.94 -3.23
N ILE A 374 -11.19 -1.70 -4.24
CA ILE A 374 -10.59 -1.66 -5.59
C ILE A 374 -10.64 -0.25 -6.16
N SER A 375 -11.78 0.44 -6.02
CA SER A 375 -11.94 1.83 -6.49
C SER A 375 -10.93 2.77 -5.83
N CYS A 376 -10.72 2.62 -4.51
CA CYS A 376 -9.72 3.40 -3.77
C CYS A 376 -8.27 3.06 -4.20
N LEU A 377 -7.93 1.78 -4.39
CA LEU A 377 -6.61 1.34 -4.88
C LEU A 377 -6.27 1.97 -6.24
N LEU A 378 -7.23 1.99 -7.16
CA LEU A 378 -7.09 2.55 -8.50
C LEU A 378 -7.01 4.08 -8.45
N ARG A 379 -7.86 4.73 -7.64
CA ARG A 379 -7.87 6.18 -7.45
C ARG A 379 -6.55 6.73 -6.92
N HIS A 380 -5.90 6.01 -6.00
CA HIS A 380 -4.68 6.45 -5.34
C HIS A 380 -3.39 5.80 -5.91
N ALA A 381 -3.48 5.20 -7.10
CA ALA A 381 -2.38 4.46 -7.76
C ALA A 381 -1.09 5.27 -7.98
N ARG A 382 -1.21 6.60 -8.06
CA ARG A 382 -0.11 7.56 -8.26
C ARG A 382 0.40 8.21 -6.96
N VAL A 383 -0.27 7.96 -5.84
CA VAL A 383 0.06 8.59 -4.55
C VAL A 383 0.75 7.61 -3.62
N PHE A 384 0.20 6.40 -3.49
CA PHE A 384 0.76 5.35 -2.64
C PHE A 384 0.86 4.03 -3.39
N HIS A 385 1.79 3.18 -2.96
CA HIS A 385 1.70 1.76 -3.25
C HIS A 385 0.80 1.11 -2.20
N LEU A 386 -0.51 1.23 -2.41
CA LEU A 386 -1.51 0.56 -1.56
C LEU A 386 -1.54 -0.93 -1.91
N MET A 387 -1.35 -1.77 -0.90
CA MET A 387 -1.38 -3.23 -1.01
C MET A 387 -2.52 -3.75 -0.13
N ALA A 388 -3.63 -4.15 -0.76
CA ALA A 388 -4.73 -4.81 -0.08
C ALA A 388 -4.41 -6.29 0.07
N ILE A 389 -4.48 -6.80 1.30
CA ILE A 389 -3.95 -8.11 1.65
C ILE A 389 -4.99 -8.90 2.45
N ASN A 390 -5.06 -10.19 2.16
CA ASN A 390 -5.61 -11.18 3.07
C ASN A 390 -4.72 -12.43 3.08
N LYS A 391 -5.18 -13.49 3.75
CA LYS A 391 -4.48 -14.79 3.79
C LYS A 391 -4.12 -15.37 2.41
N TYR A 392 -4.88 -15.01 1.38
CA TYR A 392 -4.83 -15.65 0.06
C TYR A 392 -4.14 -14.79 -0.99
N ASN A 393 -4.27 -13.47 -0.92
CA ASN A 393 -3.96 -12.59 -2.04
C ASN A 393 -3.37 -11.26 -1.59
N VAL A 394 -2.59 -10.67 -2.49
CA VAL A 394 -2.16 -9.27 -2.46
C VAL A 394 -2.66 -8.60 -3.75
N LEU A 395 -3.35 -7.47 -3.59
CA LEU A 395 -3.89 -6.66 -4.69
C LEU A 395 -3.27 -5.26 -4.65
N PHE A 396 -2.83 -4.77 -5.80
CA PHE A 396 -2.36 -3.40 -5.96
C PHE A 396 -2.59 -2.89 -7.39
N SER A 397 -2.59 -1.57 -7.54
CA SER A 397 -2.79 -0.91 -8.83
C SER A 397 -1.48 -0.73 -9.62
N CYS A 398 -1.55 -0.99 -10.92
CA CYS A 398 -0.52 -0.64 -11.88
C CYS A 398 -0.48 0.89 -12.08
N TRP A 399 0.69 1.41 -12.47
CA TRP A 399 0.84 2.81 -12.85
C TRP A 399 0.02 3.13 -14.12
N PRO A 400 -0.90 4.11 -14.08
CA PRO A 400 -1.69 4.48 -15.26
C PRO A 400 -0.79 5.02 -16.38
N ASP A 401 -0.92 4.48 -17.59
CA ASP A 401 -0.13 4.84 -18.79
C ASP A 401 1.40 4.83 -18.62
N GLY A 402 1.89 4.00 -17.70
CA GLY A 402 3.32 3.87 -17.43
C GLY A 402 3.74 2.43 -17.27
N VAL A 403 4.92 2.25 -16.68
CA VAL A 403 5.49 0.93 -16.39
C VAL A 403 5.30 0.62 -14.92
N THR A 404 4.84 -0.58 -14.62
CA THR A 404 4.89 -1.15 -13.27
C THR A 404 5.87 -2.29 -13.27
N GLN A 405 6.88 -2.22 -12.41
CA GLN A 405 7.78 -3.32 -12.17
C GLN A 405 7.69 -3.78 -10.73
N PHE A 406 7.55 -5.09 -10.57
CA PHE A 406 7.41 -5.74 -9.30
C PHE A 406 8.59 -6.69 -9.10
N VAL A 407 9.34 -6.48 -8.03
CA VAL A 407 10.48 -7.33 -7.64
C VAL A 407 9.98 -8.34 -6.62
N LEU A 408 10.14 -9.63 -6.92
CA LEU A 408 9.85 -10.71 -6.00
C LEU A 408 10.99 -10.85 -4.98
N PRO A 409 10.68 -11.17 -3.71
CA PRO A 409 11.72 -11.41 -2.73
C PRO A 409 12.53 -12.67 -3.06
N PRO A 410 13.84 -12.73 -2.75
CA PRO A 410 14.70 -13.91 -2.92
C PRO A 410 14.09 -15.21 -2.35
N SER A 411 13.39 -15.10 -1.22
CA SER A 411 12.74 -16.23 -0.56
C SER A 411 11.58 -16.82 -1.38
N TRP A 412 11.11 -16.08 -2.37
CA TRP A 412 10.05 -16.43 -3.30
C TRP A 412 10.58 -16.80 -4.69
N SER A 413 11.84 -16.45 -5.02
CA SER A 413 12.52 -17.00 -6.18
C SER A 413 12.62 -18.52 -6.00
N PRO A 414 12.10 -19.34 -6.93
CA PRO A 414 12.15 -20.80 -6.79
C PRO A 414 13.61 -21.27 -6.70
N PRO A 415 14.01 -22.00 -5.64
CA PRO A 415 15.32 -22.62 -5.57
C PRO A 415 15.33 -23.80 -6.56
N GLY A 416 15.75 -23.52 -7.79
CA GLY A 416 15.68 -24.49 -8.87
C GLY A 416 14.26 -24.70 -9.40
N LEU A 417 14.20 -25.05 -10.69
CA LEU A 417 12.98 -25.19 -11.53
C LEU A 417 11.95 -26.24 -11.06
N ALA A 418 11.98 -26.74 -9.82
CA ALA A 418 11.29 -27.99 -9.48
C ALA A 418 10.42 -28.05 -8.21
N ALA A 419 10.35 -27.05 -7.30
CA ALA A 419 9.64 -27.32 -6.04
C ALA A 419 8.99 -26.16 -5.25
N ALA A 420 9.07 -24.89 -5.65
CA ALA A 420 8.29 -23.83 -4.99
C ALA A 420 7.04 -23.53 -5.81
N GLY A 421 5.85 -23.74 -5.23
CA GLY A 421 4.57 -23.52 -5.89
C GLY A 421 4.53 -22.14 -6.54
N ALA A 422 4.35 -22.12 -7.86
CA ALA A 422 4.44 -20.89 -8.62
C ALA A 422 3.32 -19.92 -8.21
N TYR A 423 3.63 -18.64 -8.07
CA TYR A 423 2.67 -17.66 -7.56
C TYR A 423 1.61 -17.40 -8.62
N MET A 424 0.38 -17.85 -8.34
CA MET A 424 -0.74 -17.48 -9.18
C MET A 424 -0.89 -15.96 -9.18
N CYS A 425 -1.21 -15.39 -10.33
CA CYS A 425 -1.38 -13.96 -10.48
C CYS A 425 -2.45 -13.64 -11.51
N GLY A 426 -2.76 -12.36 -11.61
CA GLY A 426 -3.71 -11.87 -12.59
C GLY A 426 -3.55 -10.39 -12.88
N ILE A 427 -3.96 -10.01 -14.09
CA ILE A 427 -4.01 -8.62 -14.55
C ILE A 427 -5.46 -8.32 -14.92
N VAL A 428 -6.06 -7.37 -14.21
CA VAL A 428 -7.48 -7.03 -14.32
C VAL A 428 -7.63 -5.57 -14.76
N PRO A 429 -7.85 -5.31 -16.06
CA PRO A 429 -8.13 -3.97 -16.57
C PRO A 429 -9.61 -3.59 -16.38
N PHE A 430 -9.90 -2.48 -15.70
CA PHE A 430 -11.26 -1.97 -15.47
C PHE A 430 -11.76 -1.11 -16.65
N GLY A 431 -11.66 -1.68 -17.85
CA GLY A 431 -12.08 -1.08 -19.12
C GLY A 431 -11.35 -1.75 -20.29
N PHE A 432 -11.56 -1.24 -21.51
CA PHE A 432 -10.90 -1.79 -22.69
C PHE A 432 -9.45 -1.33 -22.81
N LEU A 433 -8.52 -2.28 -22.68
CA LEU A 433 -7.09 -2.06 -22.80
C LEU A 433 -6.68 -1.80 -24.25
N ARG A 434 -5.94 -0.72 -24.49
CA ARG A 434 -5.45 -0.35 -25.82
C ARG A 434 -4.06 -0.92 -26.08
N GLU A 435 -3.13 -0.68 -25.16
CA GLU A 435 -1.74 -1.09 -25.26
C GLU A 435 -1.25 -1.69 -23.95
N MET A 436 -0.64 -2.87 -24.02
CA MET A 436 0.03 -3.48 -22.87
C MET A 436 1.08 -4.47 -23.33
N GLU A 437 2.19 -4.53 -22.61
CA GLU A 437 3.16 -5.60 -22.75
C GLU A 437 3.61 -6.10 -21.38
N THR A 438 3.76 -7.41 -21.23
CA THR A 438 4.26 -8.01 -19.99
C THR A 438 5.50 -8.86 -20.21
N ALA A 439 6.33 -8.97 -19.17
CA ALA A 439 7.40 -9.95 -19.05
C ALA A 439 7.44 -10.51 -17.62
N GLY A 440 7.87 -11.76 -17.50
CA GLY A 440 8.02 -12.46 -16.22
C GLY A 440 6.77 -13.22 -15.73
N LEU A 441 5.77 -13.37 -16.61
CA LEU A 441 4.58 -14.19 -16.37
C LEU A 441 4.61 -15.41 -17.30
N LEU A 442 4.05 -16.54 -16.86
CA LEU A 442 3.95 -17.77 -17.64
C LEU A 442 3.24 -17.53 -18.99
N TRP A 443 2.15 -16.78 -18.95
CA TRP A 443 1.48 -16.29 -20.15
C TRP A 443 1.66 -14.78 -20.24
N ASN A 444 2.73 -14.35 -20.89
CA ASN A 444 2.93 -12.94 -21.16
C ASN A 444 1.87 -12.43 -22.15
N VAL A 445 1.48 -11.16 -22.01
CA VAL A 445 0.45 -10.53 -22.82
C VAL A 445 1.07 -9.41 -23.64
N VAL A 446 0.77 -9.40 -24.94
CA VAL A 446 1.13 -8.31 -25.87
C VAL A 446 -0.11 -7.82 -26.59
N LYS A 447 -0.51 -6.57 -26.31
CA LYS A 447 -1.70 -5.90 -26.85
C LYS A 447 -1.31 -4.56 -27.46
N GLY A 448 -1.78 -4.31 -28.69
CA GLY A 448 -1.67 -2.98 -29.31
C GLY A 448 -0.27 -2.53 -29.70
N ARG A 449 0.68 -3.46 -29.87
CA ARG A 449 2.09 -3.17 -30.25
C ARG A 449 2.44 -3.76 -31.62
N PRO A 450 1.93 -3.18 -32.72
CA PRO A 450 2.02 -3.75 -34.06
C PRO A 450 3.45 -3.78 -34.62
N ASP A 451 4.26 -2.76 -34.31
CA ASP A 451 5.62 -2.61 -34.87
C ASP A 451 6.64 -3.56 -34.22
N VAL A 452 6.21 -4.31 -33.21
CA VAL A 452 7.09 -5.20 -32.44
C VAL A 452 6.92 -6.67 -32.84
N TYR A 453 5.82 -7.09 -33.50
CA TYR A 453 5.52 -8.51 -33.78
C TYR A 453 4.81 -8.82 -35.12
N ASP A 454 4.99 -10.05 -35.60
CA ASP A 454 4.54 -10.61 -36.90
C ASP A 454 3.07 -11.08 -36.95
N GLY A 455 2.28 -10.78 -35.91
CA GLY A 455 0.83 -11.04 -35.87
C GLY A 455 0.40 -12.35 -35.20
N TYR A 456 1.30 -13.29 -34.90
CA TYR A 456 0.94 -14.56 -34.22
C TYR A 456 0.80 -14.43 -32.69
N THR A 457 1.64 -13.60 -32.06
CA THR A 457 1.63 -13.31 -30.61
C THR A 457 0.78 -12.08 -30.26
N GLN A 458 0.28 -11.36 -31.27
CA GLN A 458 -0.52 -10.17 -31.04
C GLN A 458 -1.94 -10.51 -30.58
N THR A 459 -2.30 -10.04 -29.39
CA THR A 459 -3.68 -10.09 -28.88
C THR A 459 -4.52 -8.91 -29.39
N SER A 460 -4.15 -8.31 -30.54
CA SER A 460 -4.80 -7.11 -31.08
C SER A 460 -6.31 -7.32 -31.31
N GLY A 461 -6.75 -8.53 -31.66
CA GLY A 461 -8.15 -8.92 -31.74
C GLY A 461 -8.84 -9.22 -30.40
N TYR A 462 -8.09 -9.49 -29.33
CA TYR A 462 -8.67 -9.83 -28.02
C TYR A 462 -9.14 -8.60 -27.26
N ARG A 463 -10.36 -8.68 -26.72
CA ARG A 463 -10.91 -7.63 -25.87
C ARG A 463 -10.44 -7.81 -24.43
N LEU A 464 -9.23 -7.37 -24.12
CA LEU A 464 -8.70 -7.39 -22.75
C LEU A 464 -9.41 -6.31 -21.91
N ALA A 465 -10.34 -6.75 -21.07
CA ALA A 465 -11.22 -5.89 -20.28
C ALA A 465 -11.89 -6.70 -19.15
N PHE A 466 -12.32 -6.05 -18.07
CA PHE A 466 -13.08 -6.67 -16.99
C PHE A 466 -14.39 -7.31 -17.49
N ASP A 467 -15.01 -6.71 -18.50
CA ASP A 467 -16.19 -7.24 -19.19
C ASP A 467 -15.84 -8.05 -20.46
N GLY A 468 -14.60 -8.55 -20.53
CA GLY A 468 -14.04 -9.31 -21.65
C GLY A 468 -13.05 -10.37 -21.16
N LEU A 469 -11.88 -10.43 -21.81
CA LEU A 469 -10.80 -11.33 -21.43
C LEU A 469 -9.96 -10.70 -20.32
N VAL A 470 -9.79 -11.43 -19.23
CA VAL A 470 -8.95 -11.07 -18.09
C VAL A 470 -7.83 -12.09 -18.00
N SER A 471 -6.59 -11.63 -17.77
CA SER A 471 -5.49 -12.56 -17.45
C SER A 471 -5.69 -12.99 -16.00
N ALA A 472 -6.38 -14.11 -15.78
CA ALA A 472 -6.62 -14.71 -14.48
C ALA A 472 -5.92 -16.07 -14.41
N CYS A 473 -5.55 -16.49 -13.20
CA CYS A 473 -4.82 -17.74 -12.97
C CYS A 473 -3.52 -17.84 -13.78
N ASN A 474 -2.88 -16.70 -14.05
CA ASN A 474 -1.55 -16.65 -14.63
C ASN A 474 -0.53 -17.01 -13.54
N THR A 475 0.74 -17.13 -13.89
CA THR A 475 1.78 -17.56 -12.95
C THR A 475 2.98 -16.63 -13.07
N VAL A 476 3.51 -16.18 -11.93
CA VAL A 476 4.78 -15.46 -11.93
C VAL A 476 5.92 -16.48 -12.05
N THR A 477 6.77 -16.27 -13.05
CA THR A 477 7.89 -17.17 -13.37
C THR A 477 9.24 -16.52 -13.11
N SER A 478 9.33 -15.20 -13.23
CA SER A 478 10.57 -14.41 -13.14
C SER A 478 10.69 -13.67 -11.81
N PRO A 479 11.91 -13.46 -11.28
CA PRO A 479 12.15 -12.61 -10.10
C PRO A 479 11.73 -11.14 -10.31
N VAL A 480 11.58 -10.71 -11.57
CA VAL A 480 11.07 -9.37 -11.92
C VAL A 480 9.90 -9.52 -12.88
N VAL A 481 8.74 -9.00 -12.49
CA VAL A 481 7.56 -8.87 -13.35
C VAL A 481 7.51 -7.45 -13.88
N THR A 482 7.38 -7.31 -15.19
CA THR A 482 7.20 -6.01 -15.87
C THR A 482 5.83 -5.98 -16.52
N ILE A 483 5.05 -4.93 -16.23
CA ILE A 483 3.78 -4.61 -16.87
C ILE A 483 3.89 -3.20 -17.44
N ASP A 484 4.01 -3.10 -18.76
CA ASP A 484 4.17 -1.84 -19.49
C ASP A 484 2.83 -1.44 -20.14
N LEU A 485 2.20 -0.40 -19.60
CA LEU A 485 0.94 0.18 -20.05
C LEU A 485 1.17 1.50 -20.81
N ARG A 486 2.41 1.84 -21.18
CA ARG A 486 2.67 3.08 -21.92
C ARG A 486 1.96 3.04 -23.28
N PRO A 487 1.27 4.13 -23.69
CA PRO A 487 0.82 4.31 -25.06
C PRO A 487 2.02 4.71 -25.93
N LEU A 488 2.53 3.77 -26.73
CA LEU A 488 3.68 3.97 -27.60
C LEU A 488 3.26 4.35 -29.03
N HIS A 489 2.04 3.99 -29.45
CA HIS A 489 1.58 4.17 -30.83
C HIS A 489 0.42 5.17 -30.93
N CYS A 490 0.64 6.42 -30.51
CA CYS A 490 -0.29 7.50 -30.86
C CYS A 490 0.01 8.04 -32.26
N LEU A 491 -0.33 7.33 -33.34
CA LEU A 491 -0.46 7.89 -34.70
C LEU A 491 -0.82 6.78 -35.69
N GLN A 492 -2.05 6.78 -36.20
CA GLN A 492 -2.40 6.67 -37.64
C GLN A 492 -3.93 6.55 -37.78
N GLY A 493 -4.60 7.63 -38.20
CA GLY A 493 -5.94 7.50 -38.79
C GLY A 493 -6.98 8.63 -38.60
N SER A 494 -6.79 9.59 -37.69
CA SER A 494 -7.80 10.65 -37.44
C SER A 494 -7.29 12.04 -37.80
N ALA A 495 -8.10 12.82 -38.52
CA ALA A 495 -7.82 14.19 -38.98
C ALA A 495 -7.65 15.22 -37.83
N ALA A 496 -7.85 14.82 -36.58
CA ALA A 496 -7.46 15.59 -35.41
C ALA A 496 -6.22 14.94 -34.77
N PRO A 497 -5.11 15.68 -34.58
CA PRO A 497 -3.93 15.18 -33.88
C PRO A 497 -4.27 15.09 -32.39
N THR A 498 -4.81 13.97 -31.93
CA THR A 498 -4.68 13.59 -30.53
C THR A 498 -3.20 13.32 -30.31
N ARG A 499 -2.46 14.36 -29.94
CA ARG A 499 -1.10 14.23 -29.42
C ARG A 499 -1.13 13.12 -28.37
N CYS A 500 -0.15 12.22 -28.40
CA CYS A 500 0.28 11.49 -27.21
C CYS A 500 0.69 12.56 -26.20
N THR A 501 -0.27 13.08 -25.45
CA THR A 501 0.02 13.98 -24.36
C THR A 501 0.50 13.10 -23.24
N CYS A 502 1.82 13.08 -23.02
CA CYS A 502 2.41 12.71 -21.73
C CYS A 502 2.07 13.74 -20.64
N ASP A 503 0.93 14.41 -20.81
CA ASP A 503 0.34 15.27 -19.81
C ASP A 503 -0.18 14.32 -18.72
N PRO A 504 0.42 14.31 -17.53
CA PRO A 504 -0.08 13.50 -16.43
C PRO A 504 -1.53 13.83 -16.07
N ASP A 505 -2.03 15.01 -16.47
CA ASP A 505 -3.41 15.46 -16.26
C ASP A 505 -4.36 15.07 -17.42
N ALA A 506 -3.85 14.50 -18.53
CA ALA A 506 -4.70 13.99 -19.59
C ALA A 506 -5.42 12.69 -19.17
N PRO A 507 -6.65 12.44 -19.67
CA PRO A 507 -7.36 11.20 -19.41
C PRO A 507 -6.55 10.00 -19.92
N SER A 508 -6.36 9.02 -19.04
CA SER A 508 -5.56 7.82 -19.29
C SER A 508 -6.00 7.11 -20.58
N VAL A 509 -5.04 6.77 -21.45
CA VAL A 509 -5.28 6.06 -22.71
C VAL A 509 -5.69 4.61 -22.43
N ASN A 510 -5.05 3.99 -21.44
CA ASN A 510 -5.44 2.70 -20.90
C ASN A 510 -6.36 2.85 -19.69
N PRO A 511 -7.28 1.89 -19.46
CA PRO A 511 -8.10 1.86 -18.26
C PRO A 511 -7.26 1.60 -17.01
N PRO A 512 -7.74 1.99 -15.82
CA PRO A 512 -7.13 1.59 -14.56
C PRO A 512 -6.97 0.06 -14.50
N THR A 513 -5.77 -0.40 -14.16
CA THR A 513 -5.42 -1.82 -14.20
C THR A 513 -4.91 -2.27 -12.83
N LEU A 514 -5.41 -3.41 -12.37
CA LEU A 514 -5.05 -4.04 -11.11
C LEU A 514 -4.16 -5.25 -11.37
N PHE A 515 -3.16 -5.46 -10.53
CA PHE A 515 -2.40 -6.70 -10.45
C PHE A 515 -2.78 -7.46 -9.16
N THR A 516 -3.01 -8.75 -9.30
CA THR A 516 -3.32 -9.65 -8.18
C THR A 516 -2.22 -10.70 -8.06
N LEU A 517 -1.77 -10.97 -6.84
CA LEU A 517 -0.77 -12.00 -6.54
C LEU A 517 -1.33 -12.94 -5.47
N GLY A 518 -1.42 -14.22 -5.78
CA GLY A 518 -1.80 -15.28 -4.85
C GLY A 518 -0.64 -15.68 -3.95
N LEU A 519 -0.91 -15.81 -2.66
CA LEU A 519 0.05 -16.26 -1.65
C LEU A 519 0.13 -17.81 -1.66
N PRO A 520 1.33 -18.41 -1.66
CA PRO A 520 1.52 -19.84 -1.94
C PRO A 520 1.05 -20.74 -0.79
N ARG A 521 0.91 -20.21 0.43
CA ARG A 521 0.34 -20.94 1.59
C ARG A 521 -1.12 -21.34 1.39
N ALA A 522 -1.79 -20.76 0.40
CA ALA A 522 -3.20 -20.97 0.11
C ALA A 522 -3.49 -21.97 -1.01
N CYS A 523 -2.49 -22.42 -1.78
CA CYS A 523 -2.70 -23.53 -2.69
C CYS A 523 -2.64 -24.81 -1.85
N PRO A 524 -3.77 -25.49 -1.54
CA PRO A 524 -3.67 -26.89 -1.19
C PRO A 524 -2.85 -27.56 -2.29
N GLN A 525 -1.91 -28.41 -1.91
CA GLN A 525 -1.22 -29.29 -2.83
C GLN A 525 -2.28 -30.15 -3.54
N LEU A 526 -2.84 -29.66 -4.64
CA LEU A 526 -3.86 -30.34 -5.41
C LEU A 526 -3.44 -30.32 -6.87
N HIS A 527 -3.11 -31.54 -7.30
CA HIS A 527 -2.98 -32.05 -8.66
C HIS A 527 -1.63 -31.82 -9.35
N ALA A 528 -0.66 -32.64 -8.94
CA ALA A 528 0.18 -33.35 -9.92
C ALA A 528 -0.62 -34.47 -10.58
#